data_AF-A0A1I0ZZC3-F1
#
_entry.id   AF-A0A1I0ZZC3-F1
#
_cell.length_a   1.000
_cell.length_b   1.000
_cell.length_c   1.000
_cell.angle_alpha   90.00
_cell.angle_beta   90.00
_cell.angle_gamma   90.00
#
_symmetry.space_group_name_H-M   'P 1'
#
loop_
_entity.id
_entity.type
_entity.pdbx_description
1 polymer ?
#
loop_
_entity_poly.entity_id
_entity_poly.type
_entity_poly.pdbx_seq_one_letter_code
_entity_poly.pdbx_strand_id
1 'polypeptide(L)'
;MPAPRIFKYFIITLFLFTPLVGKSVVAQVSPGYSITEESFVEYHKLRIRSVDNVSDLSKSSVASDLNFTPLTTIENNLAKNLNSHWVWSENTLDILDSYSPFLFRTKKSANVEEVKVLLQVNAMGRLSGFEVMSDVDKGLKERIDYVLRKLPDCKPVPGYDNYGIETFELIIKK
;
A
#
# COMPACT_ATOMS: atom_id res chain seq x y z
N MET A 1 50.53 54.98 -41.74
CA MET A 1 49.58 54.60 -42.81
C MET A 1 49.80 53.13 -43.15
N PRO A 2 48.78 52.32 -43.45
CA PRO A 2 47.52 52.00 -42.75
C PRO A 2 47.49 50.53 -42.23
N ALA A 3 46.37 50.14 -41.61
CA ALA A 3 46.15 48.98 -40.74
C ALA A 3 45.80 47.64 -41.47
N PRO A 4 44.90 46.78 -40.93
CA PRO A 4 45.12 45.64 -40.01
C PRO A 4 44.66 44.29 -40.61
N ARG A 5 45.11 43.11 -40.12
CA ARG A 5 44.39 41.83 -40.35
C ARG A 5 44.47 40.92 -39.13
N ILE A 6 43.49 41.02 -38.23
CA ILE A 6 42.32 40.14 -38.10
C ILE A 6 42.62 38.91 -37.22
N PHE A 7 42.29 39.08 -35.94
CA PHE A 7 41.95 38.04 -34.98
C PHE A 7 40.87 37.11 -35.56
N LYS A 8 41.20 35.83 -35.75
CA LYS A 8 40.30 34.69 -36.00
C LYS A 8 40.96 33.53 -35.26
N TYR A 9 40.37 32.81 -34.31
CA TYR A 9 38.99 32.34 -34.26
C TYR A 9 38.43 32.37 -32.85
N PHE A 10 37.28 33.03 -32.78
CA PHE A 10 36.20 32.80 -31.85
C PHE A 10 35.65 31.39 -32.08
N ILE A 11 35.42 30.63 -31.01
CA ILE A 11 34.20 29.87 -30.69
C ILE A 11 34.52 29.18 -29.36
N ILE A 12 34.13 29.85 -28.29
CA ILE A 12 34.04 29.25 -26.95
C ILE A 12 32.90 28.25 -27.00
N THR A 13 33.21 27.06 -26.53
CA THR A 13 32.37 25.89 -26.27
C THR A 13 31.04 26.27 -25.63
N LEU A 14 29.98 26.23 -26.44
CA LEU A 14 28.59 26.23 -25.98
C LEU A 14 28.09 24.79 -25.97
N PHE A 15 28.26 24.08 -24.86
CA PHE A 15 27.42 22.93 -24.52
C PHE A 15 27.47 22.77 -23.01
N LEU A 16 26.27 22.68 -22.40
CA LEU A 16 25.92 22.10 -21.10
C LEU A 16 24.87 22.96 -20.36
N PHE A 17 23.71 23.13 -20.99
CA PHE A 17 22.46 23.32 -20.26
C PHE A 17 21.40 22.41 -20.87
N THR A 18 21.50 21.12 -20.61
CA THR A 18 20.31 20.28 -20.62
C THR A 18 19.59 20.53 -19.30
N PRO A 19 18.30 20.92 -19.30
CA PRO A 19 17.51 20.82 -18.09
C PRO A 19 17.46 19.32 -17.76
N LEU A 20 17.96 18.96 -16.59
CA LEU A 20 17.69 17.69 -15.96
C LEU A 20 16.19 17.67 -15.69
N VAL A 21 15.41 17.27 -16.72
CA VAL A 21 14.00 16.95 -16.57
C VAL A 21 13.97 15.79 -15.60
N GLY A 22 13.71 16.11 -14.34
CA GLY A 22 13.41 15.15 -13.30
C GLY A 22 12.18 14.39 -13.73
N LYS A 23 12.38 13.29 -14.45
CA LYS A 23 11.41 12.22 -14.48
C LYS A 23 11.35 11.74 -13.05
N SER A 24 10.27 12.10 -12.36
CA SER A 24 9.82 11.34 -11.21
C SER A 24 9.89 9.87 -11.62
N VAL A 25 10.76 9.12 -10.95
CA VAL A 25 10.77 7.67 -11.04
C VAL A 25 9.46 7.25 -10.38
N VAL A 26 8.40 7.16 -11.18
CA VAL A 26 7.22 6.41 -10.82
C VAL A 26 7.70 4.96 -10.78
N ALA A 27 7.95 4.45 -9.58
CA ALA A 27 8.22 3.06 -9.36
C ALA A 27 7.11 2.27 -10.08
N GLN A 28 7.49 1.49 -11.09
CA GLN A 28 6.54 0.67 -11.82
C GLN A 28 5.99 -0.36 -10.85
N VAL A 29 4.76 -0.10 -10.43
CA VAL A 29 3.92 -1.01 -9.69
C VAL A 29 3.60 -2.20 -10.62
N SER A 30 3.74 -3.42 -10.10
CA SER A 30 3.53 -4.68 -10.83
C SER A 30 2.18 -4.72 -11.56
N PRO A 31 2.05 -5.50 -12.66
CA PRO A 31 0.79 -5.63 -13.38
C PRO A 31 -0.32 -6.09 -12.43
N GLY A 32 -1.35 -5.25 -12.26
CA GLY A 32 -2.51 -5.53 -11.40
C GLY A 32 -2.73 -4.51 -10.27
N TYR A 33 -1.71 -3.71 -9.94
CA TYR A 33 -1.78 -2.73 -8.88
C TYR A 33 -1.78 -1.28 -9.43
N SER A 34 -2.62 -0.41 -8.89
CA SER A 34 -2.62 1.04 -9.19
C SER A 34 -2.63 1.87 -7.92
N ILE A 35 -2.02 3.06 -7.98
CA ILE A 35 -2.01 4.03 -6.88
C ILE A 35 -2.87 5.22 -7.29
N THR A 36 -3.81 5.59 -6.43
CA THR A 36 -4.71 6.75 -6.63
C THR A 36 -4.27 7.91 -5.73
N GLU A 37 -4.67 9.15 -6.07
CA GLU A 37 -4.28 10.39 -5.36
C GLU A 37 -4.59 10.41 -3.85
N GLU A 38 -5.48 9.53 -3.37
CA GLU A 38 -5.86 9.37 -1.96
C GLU A 38 -5.06 8.29 -1.20
N SER A 39 -3.85 7.93 -1.64
CA SER A 39 -2.98 6.91 -1.00
C SER A 39 -3.55 5.48 -0.94
N PHE A 40 -4.56 5.18 -1.75
CA PHE A 40 -5.05 3.82 -1.92
C PHE A 40 -4.12 3.01 -2.81
N VAL A 41 -3.85 1.79 -2.37
CA VAL A 41 -3.36 0.72 -3.23
C VAL A 41 -4.58 -0.04 -3.75
N GLU A 42 -4.79 0.02 -5.06
CA GLU A 42 -5.89 -0.66 -5.73
C GLU A 42 -5.41 -1.96 -6.38
N TYR A 43 -6.23 -3.00 -6.28
CA TYR A 43 -6.00 -4.30 -6.90
C TYR A 43 -7.33 -4.91 -7.33
N HIS A 44 -7.59 -5.01 -8.64
CA HIS A 44 -8.89 -5.43 -9.18
C HIS A 44 -10.09 -4.69 -8.54
N LYS A 45 -10.86 -5.40 -7.72
CA LYS A 45 -12.04 -4.90 -7.02
C LYS A 45 -11.76 -4.50 -5.57
N LEU A 46 -10.49 -4.51 -5.17
CA LEU A 46 -10.04 -4.21 -3.83
C LEU A 46 -9.32 -2.86 -3.81
N ARG A 47 -9.49 -2.14 -2.70
CA ARG A 47 -8.67 -0.96 -2.39
C ARG A 47 -8.25 -1.04 -0.94
N ILE A 48 -6.97 -0.82 -0.65
CA ILE A 48 -6.45 -0.81 0.71
C ILE A 48 -5.66 0.47 0.95
N ARG A 49 -5.83 1.07 2.13
CA ARG A 49 -4.98 2.17 2.61
C ARG A 49 -4.67 2.00 4.09
N SER A 50 -3.55 2.57 4.52
CA SER A 50 -3.32 2.78 5.96
C SER A 50 -4.21 3.90 6.46
N VAL A 51 -4.72 3.77 7.68
CA VAL A 51 -5.48 4.81 8.37
C VAL A 51 -4.70 5.21 9.60
N ASP A 52 -4.37 6.50 9.69
CA ASP A 52 -3.69 7.07 10.84
C ASP A 52 -4.58 6.93 12.08
N ASN A 53 -4.26 5.97 12.94
CA ASN A 53 -4.86 5.90 14.28
C ASN A 53 -4.11 6.85 15.19
N VAL A 54 -4.81 7.87 15.68
CA VAL A 54 -4.30 8.80 16.71
C VAL A 54 -4.23 8.14 18.11
N SER A 55 -4.50 6.82 18.22
CA SER A 55 -4.66 6.14 19.50
C SER A 55 -3.65 5.00 19.70
N ASP A 56 -2.97 5.09 20.84
CA ASP A 56 -2.16 4.06 21.52
C ASP A 56 -0.74 3.77 21.03
N LEU A 57 0.14 4.76 21.24
CA LEU A 57 1.58 4.58 21.48
C LEU A 57 1.93 3.58 22.62
N SER A 58 0.94 3.04 23.34
CA SER A 58 1.11 2.25 24.55
C SER A 58 1.45 0.77 24.31
N LYS A 59 1.26 0.26 23.08
CA LYS A 59 1.53 -1.14 22.73
C LYS A 59 2.38 -1.22 21.46
N SER A 60 3.65 -0.88 21.61
CA SER A 60 4.65 -1.06 20.56
C SER A 60 5.62 -2.18 20.91
N SER A 61 5.99 -3.00 19.93
CA SER A 61 7.07 -3.97 20.02
C SER A 61 8.38 -3.34 19.55
N VAL A 62 9.47 -3.73 20.22
CA VAL A 62 10.82 -3.35 19.82
C VAL A 62 11.26 -4.26 18.68
N ALA A 63 12.01 -3.71 17.71
CA ALA A 63 12.49 -4.46 16.56
C ALA A 63 13.21 -5.78 16.91
N SER A 64 13.86 -5.87 18.07
CA SER A 64 14.54 -7.08 18.56
C SER A 64 13.62 -8.30 18.71
N ASP A 65 12.32 -8.08 18.90
CA ASP A 65 11.35 -9.14 19.18
C ASP A 65 10.64 -9.63 17.91
N LEU A 66 10.98 -9.06 16.75
CA LEU A 66 10.33 -9.31 15.47
C LEU A 66 11.20 -10.14 14.53
N ASN A 67 10.54 -11.03 13.79
CA ASN A 67 11.20 -11.86 12.78
C ASN A 67 11.22 -11.13 11.44
N PHE A 68 12.39 -10.61 11.08
CA PHE A 68 12.60 -9.99 9.77
C PHE A 68 12.80 -11.05 8.69
N THR A 69 11.84 -11.11 7.78
CA THR A 69 11.98 -11.86 6.53
C THR A 69 12.27 -10.89 5.39
N PRO A 70 13.06 -11.28 4.38
CA PRO A 70 13.34 -10.41 3.25
C PRO A 70 12.03 -10.09 2.51
N LEU A 71 11.78 -8.80 2.31
CA LEU A 71 10.61 -8.33 1.57
C LEU A 71 10.84 -8.48 0.07
N THR A 72 9.80 -8.93 -0.65
CA THR A 72 9.83 -8.92 -2.12
C THR A 72 9.78 -7.49 -2.66
N THR A 73 10.08 -7.30 -3.94
CA THR A 73 9.96 -5.97 -4.58
C THR A 73 8.53 -5.42 -4.49
N ILE A 74 7.54 -6.31 -4.58
CA ILE A 74 6.11 -5.97 -4.49
C ILE A 74 5.78 -5.50 -3.08
N GLU A 75 6.20 -6.26 -2.07
CA GLU A 75 6.00 -5.91 -0.67
C GLU A 75 6.68 -4.58 -0.31
N ASN A 76 7.91 -4.35 -0.77
CA ASN A 76 8.59 -3.07 -0.54
C ASN A 76 7.83 -1.87 -1.14
N ASN A 77 7.25 -2.02 -2.34
CA ASN A 77 6.44 -0.98 -2.93
C ASN A 77 5.12 -0.81 -2.18
N LEU A 78 4.48 -1.91 -1.77
CA LEU A 78 3.24 -1.89 -0.98
C LEU A 78 3.44 -1.15 0.35
N ALA A 79 4.50 -1.47 1.09
CA ALA A 79 4.88 -0.81 2.33
C ALA A 79 5.07 0.70 2.16
N LYS A 80 5.79 1.11 1.11
CA LYS A 80 6.03 2.53 0.79
C LYS A 80 4.74 3.25 0.44
N ASN A 81 3.87 2.63 -0.34
CA ASN A 81 2.61 3.23 -0.77
C ASN A 81 1.62 3.37 0.38
N LEU A 82 1.60 2.39 1.29
CA LEU A 82 0.76 2.42 2.48
C LEU A 82 1.35 3.28 3.61
N ASN A 83 2.59 3.75 3.49
CA ASN A 83 3.32 4.49 4.52
C ASN A 83 3.20 3.84 5.90
N SER A 84 3.46 2.53 5.95
CA SER A 84 3.19 1.69 7.11
C SER A 84 4.42 0.89 7.50
N HIS A 85 4.55 0.57 8.80
CA HIS A 85 5.60 -0.31 9.31
C HIS A 85 5.27 -1.80 9.18
N TRP A 86 4.05 -2.13 8.74
CA TRP A 86 3.59 -3.48 8.45
C TRP A 86 3.27 -3.63 6.97
N VAL A 87 3.64 -4.76 6.39
CA VAL A 87 3.31 -5.03 5.00
C VAL A 87 2.57 -6.35 4.86
N TRP A 88 1.47 -6.30 4.13
CA TRP A 88 0.75 -7.49 3.72
C TRP A 88 1.58 -8.30 2.73
N SER A 89 1.53 -9.61 2.86
CA SER A 89 2.14 -10.53 1.89
C SER A 89 1.61 -10.25 0.47
N GLU A 90 2.45 -10.43 -0.55
CA GLU A 90 2.10 -10.17 -1.95
C GLU A 90 0.82 -10.89 -2.42
N ASN A 91 0.54 -12.07 -1.88
CA ASN A 91 -0.64 -12.87 -2.21
C ASN A 91 -1.90 -12.47 -1.43
N THR A 92 -1.83 -11.53 -0.49
CA THR A 92 -2.96 -11.19 0.40
C THR A 92 -4.15 -10.66 -0.40
N LEU A 93 -3.88 -9.78 -1.36
CA LEU A 93 -4.92 -9.18 -2.20
C LEU A 93 -5.47 -10.20 -3.21
N ASP A 94 -4.66 -11.13 -3.70
CA ASP A 94 -5.13 -12.26 -4.50
C ASP A 94 -6.09 -13.16 -3.72
N ILE A 95 -5.73 -13.48 -2.47
CA ILE A 95 -6.58 -14.27 -1.57
C ILE A 95 -7.91 -13.55 -1.38
N LEU A 96 -7.88 -12.26 -1.02
CA LEU A 96 -9.10 -11.46 -0.82
C LEU A 96 -9.98 -11.42 -2.07
N ASP A 97 -9.40 -11.19 -3.25
CA ASP A 97 -10.12 -11.08 -4.52
C ASP A 97 -10.79 -12.42 -4.88
N SER A 98 -10.10 -13.54 -4.63
CA SER A 98 -10.64 -14.89 -4.85
C SER A 98 -11.91 -15.18 -4.04
N TYR A 99 -12.08 -14.53 -2.88
CA TYR A 99 -13.27 -14.67 -2.04
C TYR A 99 -14.39 -13.69 -2.35
N SER A 100 -14.20 -12.71 -3.25
CA SER A 100 -15.25 -11.71 -3.58
C SER A 100 -16.59 -12.36 -3.99
N PRO A 101 -16.64 -13.39 -4.88
CA PRO A 101 -17.89 -14.07 -5.22
C PRO A 101 -18.56 -14.76 -4.02
N PHE A 102 -17.77 -15.24 -3.06
CA PHE A 102 -18.27 -15.85 -1.84
C PHE A 102 -18.90 -14.83 -0.90
N LEU A 103 -18.30 -13.64 -0.76
CA LEU A 103 -18.82 -12.56 0.07
C LEU A 103 -20.22 -12.12 -0.40
N PHE A 104 -20.37 -11.86 -1.70
CA PHE A 104 -21.62 -11.30 -2.28
C PHE A 104 -22.64 -12.34 -2.75
N ARG A 105 -22.50 -13.61 -2.34
CA ARG A 105 -23.31 -14.73 -2.84
C ARG A 105 -24.81 -14.65 -2.51
N THR A 106 -25.19 -14.09 -1.37
CA THR A 106 -26.58 -14.14 -0.88
C THR A 106 -27.46 -13.05 -1.49
N LYS A 107 -28.78 -13.25 -1.55
CA LYS A 107 -29.72 -12.24 -2.09
C LYS A 107 -29.62 -10.87 -1.40
N LYS A 108 -29.33 -10.85 -0.08
CA LYS A 108 -29.18 -9.61 0.69
C LYS A 108 -27.85 -8.91 0.36
N SER A 109 -26.76 -9.67 0.39
CA SER A 109 -25.43 -9.16 0.00
C SER A 109 -25.31 -8.83 -1.49
N ALA A 110 -26.17 -9.39 -2.34
CA ALA A 110 -26.15 -9.13 -3.78
C ALA A 110 -26.51 -7.68 -4.13
N ASN A 111 -27.23 -6.99 -3.25
CA ASN A 111 -27.56 -5.57 -3.39
C ASN A 111 -26.47 -4.64 -2.83
N VAL A 112 -25.44 -5.19 -2.19
CA VAL A 112 -24.31 -4.42 -1.67
C VAL A 112 -23.26 -4.31 -2.79
N GLU A 113 -22.97 -3.08 -3.21
CA GLU A 113 -21.99 -2.81 -4.28
C GLU A 113 -20.56 -2.76 -3.73
N GLU A 114 -20.38 -2.21 -2.53
CA GLU A 114 -19.10 -2.13 -1.84
C GLU A 114 -19.23 -2.36 -0.33
N VAL A 115 -18.20 -2.95 0.27
CA VAL A 115 -18.07 -3.10 1.71
C VAL A 115 -16.76 -2.46 2.16
N LYS A 116 -16.85 -1.62 3.19
CA LYS A 116 -15.69 -1.02 3.86
C LYS A 116 -15.44 -1.71 5.18
N VAL A 117 -14.21 -2.16 5.39
CA VAL A 117 -13.76 -2.90 6.57
C VAL A 117 -12.50 -2.25 7.11
N LEU A 118 -12.48 -1.92 8.39
CA LEU A 118 -11.28 -1.54 9.12
C LEU A 118 -10.63 -2.81 9.68
N LEU A 119 -9.36 -3.01 9.38
CA LEU A 119 -8.55 -4.14 9.80
C LEU A 119 -7.52 -3.66 10.80
N GLN A 120 -7.52 -4.23 12.00
CA GLN A 120 -6.57 -3.84 13.05
C GLN A 120 -5.44 -4.86 13.15
N VAL A 121 -4.22 -4.44 12.81
CA VAL A 121 -3.00 -5.24 12.93
C VAL A 121 -2.30 -4.89 14.24
N ASN A 122 -1.94 -5.90 15.03
CA ASN A 122 -1.26 -5.69 16.30
C ASN A 122 0.25 -5.46 16.11
N ALA A 123 0.94 -5.18 17.22
CA ALA A 123 2.40 -5.01 17.26
C ALA A 123 3.22 -6.27 16.88
N MET A 124 2.59 -7.40 16.57
CA MET A 124 3.26 -8.60 16.05
C MET A 124 2.97 -8.82 14.56
N GLY A 125 2.29 -7.90 13.88
CA GLY A 125 1.89 -8.04 12.48
C GLY A 125 0.68 -8.96 12.28
N ARG A 126 -0.03 -9.35 13.34
CA ARG A 126 -1.21 -10.22 13.22
C ARG A 126 -2.50 -9.41 13.17
N LEU A 127 -3.46 -9.88 12.38
CA LEU A 127 -4.81 -9.35 12.42
C LEU A 127 -5.44 -9.64 13.79
N SER A 128 -5.70 -8.58 14.55
CA SER A 128 -6.22 -8.64 15.92
C SER A 128 -7.71 -8.38 16.03
N GLY A 129 -8.28 -7.68 15.04
CA GLY A 129 -9.70 -7.36 14.99
C GLY A 129 -10.09 -6.75 13.65
N PHE A 130 -11.39 -6.66 13.44
CA PHE A 130 -11.95 -5.94 12.30
C PHE A 130 -13.29 -5.29 12.65
N GLU A 131 -13.60 -4.19 11.97
CA GLU A 131 -14.88 -3.50 12.07
C GLU A 131 -15.44 -3.27 10.66
N VAL A 132 -16.72 -3.57 10.46
CA VAL A 132 -17.39 -3.33 9.17
C VAL A 132 -18.11 -1.99 9.26
N MET A 133 -17.70 -1.04 8.41
CA MET A 133 -18.25 0.31 8.39
C MET A 133 -19.53 0.44 7.56
N SER A 134 -19.76 -0.50 6.64
CA SER A 134 -20.96 -0.55 5.81
C SER A 134 -22.13 -1.22 6.54
N ASP A 135 -23.36 -0.82 6.25
CA ASP A 135 -24.56 -1.53 6.71
C ASP A 135 -24.68 -2.88 6.00
N VAL A 136 -24.24 -3.94 6.68
CA VAL A 136 -24.19 -5.30 6.14
C VAL A 136 -25.01 -6.27 6.99
N ASP A 137 -25.57 -7.29 6.33
CA ASP A 137 -26.25 -8.35 7.05
C ASP A 137 -25.26 -9.19 7.89
N LYS A 138 -25.78 -9.81 8.96
CA LYS A 138 -24.99 -10.68 9.86
C LYS A 138 -24.22 -11.76 9.09
N GLY A 139 -24.82 -12.35 8.06
CA GLY A 139 -24.19 -13.39 7.26
C GLY A 139 -23.02 -12.86 6.43
N LEU A 140 -23.13 -11.66 5.87
CA LEU A 140 -22.01 -11.01 5.19
C LEU A 140 -20.87 -10.72 6.17
N LYS A 141 -21.17 -10.21 7.37
CA LYS A 141 -20.17 -10.03 8.43
C LYS A 141 -19.45 -11.35 8.80
N GLU A 142 -20.19 -12.44 8.94
CA GLU A 142 -19.63 -13.78 9.23
C GLU A 142 -18.74 -14.30 8.08
N ARG A 143 -19.13 -14.06 6.82
CA ARG A 143 -18.30 -14.42 5.66
C ARG A 143 -17.03 -13.58 5.59
N ILE A 144 -17.10 -12.29 5.93
CA ILE A 144 -15.92 -11.42 6.04
C ILE A 144 -14.98 -11.95 7.12
N ASP A 145 -15.49 -12.23 8.34
CA ASP A 145 -14.69 -12.83 9.43
C ASP A 145 -14.00 -14.12 8.97
N TYR A 146 -14.73 -15.00 8.28
CA TYR A 146 -14.18 -16.23 7.74
C TYR A 146 -13.00 -15.98 6.80
N VAL A 147 -13.11 -15.03 5.87
CA VAL A 147 -12.05 -14.67 4.92
C VAL A 147 -10.85 -14.07 5.64
N LEU A 148 -11.08 -13.14 6.57
CA LEU A 148 -10.03 -12.45 7.30
C LEU A 148 -9.16 -13.39 8.13
N ARG A 149 -9.73 -14.47 8.69
CA ARG A 149 -8.98 -15.52 9.40
C ARG A 149 -8.06 -16.37 8.51
N LYS A 150 -8.18 -16.24 7.18
CA LYS A 150 -7.33 -16.93 6.21
C LYS A 150 -6.19 -16.07 5.69
N LEU A 151 -6.15 -14.78 6.07
CA LEU A 151 -5.08 -13.90 5.64
C LEU A 151 -3.77 -14.28 6.35
N PRO A 152 -2.63 -14.17 5.65
CA PRO A 152 -1.34 -14.31 6.27
C PRO A 152 -1.07 -13.17 7.26
N ASP A 153 -0.18 -13.41 8.22
CA ASP A 153 0.36 -12.36 9.08
C ASP A 153 1.15 -11.35 8.23
N CYS A 154 1.11 -10.07 8.61
CA CYS A 154 1.93 -9.02 8.03
C CYS A 154 3.41 -9.21 8.39
N LYS A 155 4.28 -8.80 7.48
CA LYS A 155 5.73 -8.76 7.71
C LYS A 155 6.14 -7.38 8.25
N PRO A 156 7.12 -7.30 9.17
CA PRO A 156 7.66 -6.02 9.58
C PRO A 156 8.49 -5.39 8.46
N VAL A 157 8.29 -4.11 8.21
CA VAL A 157 9.08 -3.33 7.24
C VAL A 157 10.36 -2.86 7.92
N PRO A 158 11.56 -3.20 7.44
CA PRO A 158 12.80 -2.81 8.09
C PRO A 158 13.02 -1.28 8.03
N GLY A 159 13.65 -0.72 9.06
CA GLY A 159 14.01 0.70 9.13
C GLY A 159 13.15 1.56 10.06
N TYR A 160 12.21 0.94 10.79
CA TYR A 160 11.46 1.60 11.86
C TYR A 160 12.03 1.22 13.23
N ASP A 161 12.05 2.19 14.14
CA ASP A 161 12.52 1.96 15.52
C ASP A 161 11.49 1.19 16.36
N ASN A 162 10.20 1.39 16.03
CA ASN A 162 9.07 0.91 16.80
C ASN A 162 7.97 0.39 15.88
N TYR A 163 7.40 -0.76 16.24
CA TYR A 163 6.28 -1.37 15.52
C TYR A 163 5.05 -1.35 16.41
N GLY A 164 3.99 -0.74 15.93
CA GLY A 164 2.80 -0.40 16.69
C GLY A 164 1.58 -1.15 16.19
N ILE A 165 0.44 -0.79 16.76
CA ILE A 165 -0.86 -1.19 16.23
C ILE A 165 -1.18 -0.28 15.06
N GLU A 166 -1.56 -0.85 13.93
CA GLU A 166 -2.00 -0.10 12.75
C GLU A 166 -3.38 -0.55 12.31
N THR A 167 -4.14 0.40 11.73
CA THR A 167 -5.41 0.09 11.08
C THR A 167 -5.28 0.29 9.59
N PHE A 168 -5.80 -0.66 8.83
CA PHE A 168 -5.95 -0.56 7.39
C PHE A 168 -7.42 -0.47 7.03
N GLU A 169 -7.79 0.44 6.13
CA GLU A 169 -9.10 0.42 5.51
C GLU A 169 -9.03 -0.44 4.25
N LEU A 170 -9.84 -1.49 4.23
CA LEU A 170 -10.06 -2.36 3.08
C LEU A 170 -11.46 -2.09 2.50
N ILE A 171 -11.51 -1.80 1.21
CA ILE A 171 -12.74 -1.66 0.43
C ILE A 171 -12.82 -2.82 -0.55
N ILE A 172 -13.89 -3.60 -0.47
CA ILE A 172 -14.16 -4.73 -1.36
C ILE A 172 -15.37 -4.38 -2.22
N LYS A 173 -15.17 -4.31 -3.54
CA LYS A 173 -16.23 -4.10 -4.53
C LYS A 173 -16.69 -5.43 -5.12
N LYS A 174 -17.96 -5.49 -5.52
CA LYS A 174 -18.57 -6.67 -6.12
C LYS A 174 -18.10 -6.95 -7.53
#